data_AF-A0A952D4K9-F1
#
_entry.id   AF-A0A952D4K9-F1
#
_cell.length_a   1.000
_cell.length_b   1.000
_cell.length_c   1.000
_cell.angle_alpha   90.00
_cell.angle_beta   90.00
_cell.angle_gamma   90.00
#
_symmetry.space_group_name_H-M   'P 1'
#
loop_
_entity.id
_entity.type
_entity.pdbx_description
1 polymer ?
#
loop_
_entity_poly.entity_id
_entity_poly.type
_entity_poly.pdbx_seq_one_letter_code
_entity_poly.pdbx_strand_id
1 'polypeptide(L)'
;FDAIIGAPQRMHTVIDAACIGCELCVPPCPVDCITLVVAQPPAPLGREAAMRARARRARRDERLARQAAKPAAAAVDAQAIVAAALLRAQAQRSAAQPRAAGEADER
;
A
#
# COMPACT_ATOMS: atom_id res chain seq x y z
N PHE A 1 -5.40 -7.29 -25.14
CA PHE A 1 -5.69 -6.15 -26.02
C PHE A 1 -5.12 -6.49 -27.39
N ASP A 2 -5.89 -6.31 -28.46
CA ASP A 2 -5.42 -6.52 -29.83
C ASP A 2 -4.67 -5.27 -30.29
N ALA A 3 -3.41 -5.44 -30.71
CA ALA A 3 -2.56 -4.36 -31.19
C ALA A 3 -2.60 -4.24 -32.73
N ILE A 4 -3.34 -5.10 -33.41
CA ILE A 4 -3.48 -5.12 -34.87
C ILE A 4 -4.82 -4.48 -35.25
N ILE A 5 -4.79 -3.50 -36.14
CA ILE A 5 -6.00 -2.93 -36.75
C ILE A 5 -5.98 -3.17 -38.25
N GLY A 6 -7.12 -3.58 -38.80
CA GLY A 6 -7.25 -3.86 -40.22
C GLY A 6 -8.45 -4.76 -40.52
N ALA A 7 -8.60 -5.09 -41.79
CA ALA A 7 -9.60 -6.03 -42.28
C ALA A 7 -8.90 -7.26 -42.87
N PRO A 8 -9.57 -8.43 -42.91
CA PRO A 8 -9.06 -9.61 -43.61
C PRO A 8 -8.67 -9.27 -45.06
N GLN A 9 -7.56 -9.86 -45.53
CA GLN A 9 -7.05 -9.68 -46.90
C GLN A 9 -6.65 -8.23 -47.24
N ARG A 10 -6.46 -7.37 -46.24
CA ARG A 10 -5.89 -6.02 -46.38
C ARG A 10 -4.63 -5.91 -45.54
N MET A 11 -3.83 -4.89 -45.82
CA MET A 11 -2.64 -4.60 -45.01
C MET A 11 -3.09 -4.14 -43.62
N HIS A 12 -2.70 -4.89 -42.60
CA HIS A 12 -2.97 -4.55 -41.19
C HIS A 12 -1.88 -3.63 -40.65
N THR A 13 -2.22 -2.78 -39.69
CA THR A 13 -1.29 -1.88 -39.01
C THR A 13 -1.13 -2.29 -37.55
N VAL A 14 0.11 -2.31 -37.08
CA VAL A 14 0.45 -2.55 -35.66
C VAL A 14 0.43 -1.21 -34.92
N ILE A 15 -0.30 -1.12 -33.81
CA ILE A 15 -0.28 0.04 -32.91
C ILE A 15 0.85 -0.17 -31.90
N ASP A 16 1.97 0.52 -32.08
CA ASP A 16 3.19 0.33 -31.29
C ASP A 16 2.96 0.51 -29.77
N ALA A 17 2.22 1.56 -29.38
CA ALA A 17 1.91 1.83 -27.98
C ALA A 17 1.04 0.75 -27.29
N ALA A 18 0.37 -0.10 -28.06
CA ALA A 18 -0.46 -1.20 -27.57
C ALA A 18 0.19 -2.58 -27.81
N CYS A 19 1.28 -2.65 -28.56
CA CYS A 19 2.00 -3.88 -28.84
C CYS A 19 2.80 -4.30 -27.61
N ILE A 20 2.53 -5.52 -27.12
CA ILE A 20 3.26 -6.09 -25.97
C ILE A 20 4.38 -7.06 -26.39
N GLY A 21 4.57 -7.27 -27.69
CA GLY A 21 5.59 -8.18 -28.22
C GLY A 21 5.30 -9.67 -27.97
N CYS A 22 4.03 -10.10 -28.05
CA CYS A 22 3.64 -11.50 -27.79
C CYS A 22 3.83 -12.46 -28.98
N GLU A 23 4.24 -11.99 -30.15
CA GLU A 23 4.53 -12.78 -31.36
C GLU A 23 3.36 -13.59 -31.97
N LEU A 24 2.17 -13.59 -31.36
CA LEU A 24 1.03 -14.39 -31.84
C LEU A 24 0.53 -13.99 -33.23
N CYS A 25 0.84 -12.78 -33.71
CA CYS A 25 0.43 -12.27 -35.01
C CYS A 25 1.33 -12.71 -36.17
N VAL A 26 2.54 -13.22 -35.91
CA VAL A 26 3.50 -13.61 -36.96
C VAL A 26 3.06 -14.92 -37.65
N PRO A 27 2.84 -16.05 -36.93
CA PRO A 27 2.45 -17.31 -37.57
C PRO A 27 1.17 -17.27 -38.43
N PRO A 28 0.09 -16.58 -38.03
CA PRO A 28 -1.14 -16.56 -38.83
C PRO A 28 -1.09 -15.59 -40.03
N CYS A 29 0.00 -14.86 -40.26
CA CYS A 29 0.10 -13.92 -41.38
C CYS A 29 0.27 -14.69 -42.71
N PRO A 30 -0.73 -14.70 -43.62
CA PRO A 30 -0.71 -15.55 -44.81
C PRO A 30 0.31 -15.12 -45.88
N VAL A 31 0.83 -13.90 -45.76
CA VAL A 31 1.78 -13.27 -46.69
C VAL A 31 3.08 -12.88 -45.99
N ASP A 32 3.29 -13.34 -44.75
CA ASP A 32 4.52 -13.13 -43.98
C ASP A 32 4.98 -11.66 -43.89
N CYS A 33 4.03 -10.73 -43.74
CA CYS A 33 4.30 -9.30 -43.78
C CYS A 33 4.65 -8.69 -42.41
N ILE A 34 4.71 -9.48 -41.33
CA ILE A 34 4.90 -8.98 -39.96
C ILE A 34 6.19 -9.56 -39.40
N THR A 35 7.08 -8.70 -38.91
CA THR A 35 8.31 -9.10 -38.22
C THR A 35 8.34 -8.45 -36.83
N LEU A 36 8.69 -9.22 -35.79
CA LEU A 36 8.94 -8.65 -34.48
C LEU A 36 10.34 -8.05 -34.43
N VAL A 37 10.45 -6.82 -33.95
CA VAL A 37 11.71 -6.16 -33.62
C VAL A 37 11.78 -5.87 -32.13
N VAL A 38 12.98 -5.96 -31.56
CA VAL A 38 13.19 -5.57 -30.16
C VAL A 38 13.00 -4.06 -30.07
N ALA A 39 12.02 -3.64 -29.27
CA ALA A 39 11.80 -2.22 -29.01
C ALA A 39 13.04 -1.64 -28.33
N GLN A 40 13.51 -0.50 -28.84
CA GLN A 40 14.55 0.23 -28.14
C GLN A 40 14.00 0.72 -26.80
N PRO A 41 14.76 0.58 -25.71
CA PRO A 41 14.33 1.14 -24.44
C PRO A 41 14.13 2.65 -24.63
N PRO A 42 13.13 3.25 -23.95
CA PRO A 42 12.91 4.68 -24.05
C PRO A 42 14.20 5.40 -23.67
N ALA A 43 14.47 6.51 -24.34
CA ALA A 43 15.64 7.32 -24.05
C ALA A 43 15.67 7.64 -22.54
N PRO A 44 16.84 7.56 -21.89
CA PRO A 44 16.95 7.87 -20.48
C PRO A 44 16.43 9.28 -20.21
N LEU A 45 15.67 9.43 -19.11
CA LEU A 45 15.16 10.73 -18.68
C LEU A 45 16.34 11.72 -18.57
N GLY A 46 16.23 12.86 -19.27
CA GLY A 46 17.28 13.87 -19.29
C GLY A 46 17.65 14.37 -17.89
N ARG A 47 18.84 14.98 -17.75
CA ARG A 47 19.41 15.44 -16.48
C ARG A 47 18.42 16.26 -15.64
N GLU A 48 17.68 17.17 -16.28
CA GLU A 48 16.69 18.00 -15.59
C GLU A 48 15.49 17.19 -15.08
N ALA A 49 14.94 16.28 -15.90
CA ALA A 49 13.85 15.40 -15.48
C ALA A 49 14.27 14.49 -14.32
N ALA A 50 15.50 13.96 -14.36
CA ALA A 50 16.09 13.20 -13.27
C ALA A 50 16.24 14.03 -11.99
N MET A 51 16.70 15.29 -12.10
CA MET A 51 16.79 16.21 -10.97
C MET A 51 15.41 16.48 -10.33
N ARG A 52 14.40 16.76 -11.15
CA ARG A 52 13.01 16.96 -10.69
C ARG A 52 12.47 15.72 -9.98
N ALA A 53 12.76 14.52 -10.48
CA ALA A 53 12.37 13.26 -9.85
C ALA A 53 13.04 13.05 -8.48
N ARG A 54 14.35 13.31 -8.38
CA ARG A 54 15.10 13.25 -7.11
C ARG A 54 14.54 14.24 -6.09
N ALA A 55 14.25 15.47 -6.50
CA ALA A 55 13.66 16.49 -5.61
C ALA A 55 12.27 16.07 -5.08
N ARG A 56 11.42 15.46 -5.93
CA ARG A 56 10.12 14.92 -5.48
C ARG A 56 10.30 13.80 -4.44
N ARG A 57 11.26 12.91 -4.66
CA ARG A 57 11.56 11.82 -3.73
C ARG A 57 12.08 12.34 -2.40
N ALA A 58 13.06 13.26 -2.41
CA ALA A 58 13.58 13.87 -1.19
C ALA A 58 12.45 14.49 -0.34
N ARG A 59 11.52 15.23 -0.96
CA ARG A 59 10.35 15.77 -0.26
C ARG A 59 9.42 14.70 0.32
N ARG A 60 9.28 13.55 -0.33
CA ARG A 60 8.49 12.42 0.21
C ARG A 60 9.20 11.80 1.41
N ASP A 61 10.49 11.56 1.28
CA ASP A 61 11.29 10.92 2.32
C ASP A 61 11.35 11.80 3.56
N GLU A 62 11.44 13.12 3.41
CA GLU A 62 11.36 14.07 4.53
C GLU A 62 10.00 14.01 5.26
N ARG A 63 8.89 13.93 4.51
CA ARG A 63 7.55 13.78 5.14
C ARG A 63 7.44 12.46 5.90
N LEU A 64 7.92 11.37 5.32
CA LEU A 64 7.91 10.06 5.96
C LEU A 64 8.80 10.03 7.19
N ALA A 65 9.98 10.64 7.13
CA ALA A 65 10.88 10.78 8.27
C ALA A 65 10.24 11.59 9.39
N ARG A 66 9.56 12.71 9.08
CA ARG A 66 8.79 13.48 10.07
C ARG A 66 7.65 12.68 10.68
N GLN A 67 6.96 11.85 9.90
CA GLN A 67 5.88 10.98 10.40
C GLN A 67 6.43 9.84 11.27
N ALA A 68 7.55 9.25 10.91
CA ALA A 68 8.21 8.18 11.66
C ALA A 68 8.88 8.71 12.94
N ALA A 69 9.46 9.90 12.88
CA ALA A 69 10.07 10.59 14.02
C ALA A 69 9.03 11.25 14.93
N LYS A 70 7.79 11.46 14.44
CA LYS A 70 6.67 11.78 15.31
C LYS A 70 6.51 10.58 16.23
N PRO A 71 6.79 10.71 17.54
CA PRO A 71 6.52 9.60 18.45
C PRO A 71 5.05 9.27 18.23
N ALA A 72 4.76 8.00 17.91
CA ALA A 72 3.40 7.48 17.93
C ALA A 72 2.83 7.96 19.25
N ALA A 73 1.92 8.94 19.19
CA ALA A 73 1.51 9.77 20.32
C ALA A 73 1.54 8.90 21.57
N ALA A 74 2.46 9.21 22.50
CA ALA A 74 2.80 8.40 23.66
C ALA A 74 1.60 7.54 24.00
N ALA A 75 1.65 6.25 23.65
CA ALA A 75 0.51 5.36 23.82
C ALA A 75 0.27 5.31 25.32
N VAL A 76 -0.54 6.24 25.82
CA VAL A 76 -1.07 6.17 27.16
C VAL A 76 -1.96 4.96 27.03
N ASP A 77 -1.45 3.85 27.52
CA ASP A 77 -2.14 2.58 27.43
C ASP A 77 -3.49 2.80 28.11
N ALA A 78 -4.53 2.93 27.28
CA ALA A 78 -5.88 3.19 27.75
C ALA A 78 -6.31 2.07 28.71
N GLN A 79 -5.76 0.86 28.54
CA GLN A 79 -5.97 -0.28 29.43
C GLN A 79 -5.26 -0.04 30.77
N ALA A 80 -4.04 0.49 30.80
CA ALA A 80 -3.34 0.84 32.04
C ALA A 80 -4.06 1.94 32.84
N ILE A 81 -4.62 2.97 32.17
CA ILE A 81 -5.40 4.02 32.85
C ILE A 81 -6.69 3.44 33.47
N VAL A 82 -7.42 2.63 32.70
CA VAL A 82 -8.68 2.01 33.16
C VAL A 82 -8.41 1.00 34.27
N ALA A 83 -7.37 0.18 34.16
CA ALA A 83 -6.97 -0.77 35.20
C ALA A 83 -6.59 -0.05 36.51
N ALA A 84 -5.81 1.03 36.42
CA ALA A 84 -5.45 1.84 37.58
C ALA A 84 -6.69 2.48 38.26
N ALA A 85 -7.68 2.93 37.48
CA ALA A 85 -8.93 3.47 38.01
C ALA A 85 -9.78 2.39 38.72
N LEU A 86 -9.89 1.20 38.13
CA LEU A 86 -10.66 0.09 38.71
C LEU A 86 -10.05 -0.42 40.02
N LEU A 87 -8.73 -0.55 40.11
CA LEU A 87 -8.04 -0.97 41.34
C LEU A 87 -8.27 0.02 42.49
N ARG A 88 -8.23 1.34 42.23
CA ARG A 88 -8.54 2.36 43.24
C ARG A 88 -9.99 2.26 43.72
N ALA A 89 -10.93 2.07 42.79
CA ALA A 89 -12.35 1.92 43.13
C ALA A 89 -12.64 0.63 43.91
N GLN A 90 -11.90 -0.45 43.66
CA GLN A 90 -12.00 -1.68 44.46
C GLN A 90 -11.43 -1.48 45.87
N ALA A 91 -10.24 -0.88 46.01
CA ALA A 91 -9.63 -0.59 47.31
C ALA A 91 -10.49 0.32 48.19
N GLN A 92 -11.14 1.33 47.59
CA GLN A 92 -12.09 2.18 48.30
C GLN A 92 -13.34 1.42 48.74
N ARG A 93 -13.85 0.49 47.92
CA ARG A 93 -14.99 -0.35 48.28
C ARG A 93 -14.68 -1.32 49.41
N SER A 94 -13.50 -1.95 49.40
CA SER A 94 -13.09 -2.84 50.50
C SER A 94 -12.72 -2.10 51.78
N ALA A 95 -12.24 -0.85 51.70
CA ALA A 95 -12.04 0.02 52.86
C ALA A 95 -13.37 0.60 53.41
N ALA A 96 -14.35 0.82 52.54
CA ALA A 96 -15.68 1.32 52.91
C ALA A 96 -16.67 0.22 53.30
N GLN A 97 -16.34 -1.06 53.08
CA GLN A 97 -17.20 -2.18 53.50
C GLN A 97 -17.03 -2.42 55.01
N PRO A 98 -18.04 -2.15 55.84
CA PRO A 98 -18.02 -2.57 57.23
C PRO A 98 -18.10 -4.09 57.27
N ARG A 99 -17.55 -4.70 58.32
CA ARG A 99 -17.44 -6.14 58.57
C ARG A 99 -18.77 -6.90 58.35
N ALA A 100 -19.07 -7.30 57.12
CA ALA A 100 -20.12 -8.27 56.81
C ALA A 100 -19.54 -9.69 56.94
N ALA A 101 -19.16 -10.03 58.17
CA ALA A 101 -18.83 -11.38 58.61
C ALA A 101 -19.21 -11.51 60.09
N GLY A 102 -20.51 -11.42 60.35
CA GLY A 102 -21.15 -11.70 61.62
C GLY A 102 -22.55 -12.25 61.33
N GLU A 103 -22.87 -13.39 61.95
CA GLU A 103 -24.14 -14.14 61.90
C GLU A 103 -24.47 -14.94 60.64
N ALA A 104 -23.89 -16.15 60.56
CA ALA A 104 -24.61 -17.32 60.06
C ALA A 104 -25.40 -17.92 61.24
N ASP A 105 -26.71 -17.91 61.05
CA ASP A 105 -27.85 -18.29 61.89
C ASP A 105 -27.81 -19.73 62.43
N GLU A 106 -28.33 -19.87 63.64
CA GLU A 106 -28.51 -21.07 64.47
C GLU A 106 -29.69 -21.91 63.96
N ARG A 107 -29.47 -23.19 63.60
CA ARG A 107 -30.46 -24.30 63.61
C ARG A 107 -29.85 -25.65 63.22
#